data_AF-A0A945JPA2-F1
#
_entry.id   AF-A0A945JPA2-F1
#
_cell.length_a   1.000
_cell.length_b   1.000
_cell.length_c   1.000
_cell.angle_alpha   90.00
_cell.angle_beta   90.00
_cell.angle_gamma   90.00
#
_symmetry.space_group_name_H-M   'P 1'
#
loop_
_entity.id
_entity.type
_entity.pdbx_description
1 polymer ?
#
loop_
_entity_poly.entity_id
_entity_poly.type
_entity_poly.pdbx_seq_one_letter_code
_entity_poly.pdbx_strand_id
1 'polypeptide(L)'
;MIERSTALVVGAGAGVAYGFPTGRRLRRDILDRIESLSSAGIVSLEEARAFGAAFRQSGCISIDEFLQSRTDLNELGKFAIATALMPKEVHGNLFNVDLDAEEHWYEYLFQKMSSDFEDFGLNQLGIVTFNYDRSLEQYLHTALCNKFDRSPVEAAKQLEKLNIVHMHGQLGYLDWQREADVASTRDYKADAAKQAALVRASKDIAVIHEEIPEARLKAALSVVHSAETVFFLGFGYGQTNMERLRVREFRSPEQLIGTAYGLTLRERGAISRSVDEKIRTDMMYDCGIVSLFRNHRGLD
;
A
#
# COMPACT_ATOMS: atom_id res chain seq x y z
N MET A 1 -4.31 11.49 19.55
CA MET A 1 -4.88 12.17 18.36
C MET A 1 -3.72 12.84 17.67
N ILE A 2 -3.62 12.72 16.35
CA ILE A 2 -2.59 13.35 15.54
C ILE A 2 -3.10 14.74 15.16
N GLU A 3 -2.53 15.77 15.78
CA GLU A 3 -2.93 17.15 15.54
C GLU A 3 -2.10 17.80 14.45
N ARG A 4 -0.85 17.34 14.30
CA ARG A 4 0.02 17.81 13.25
C ARG A 4 -0.39 17.24 11.90
N SER A 5 -0.44 18.09 10.87
CA SER A 5 -0.72 17.66 9.50
C SER A 5 0.37 16.71 9.00
N THR A 6 0.01 15.42 8.89
CA THR A 6 0.96 14.34 8.58
C THR A 6 0.45 13.48 7.44
N ALA A 7 1.34 13.17 6.50
CA ALA A 7 1.09 12.20 5.45
C ALA A 7 1.97 10.95 5.60
N LEU A 8 1.40 9.77 5.37
CA LEU A 8 2.15 8.51 5.27
C LEU A 8 2.19 8.06 3.81
N VAL A 9 3.39 7.95 3.25
CA VAL A 9 3.62 7.32 1.95
C VAL A 9 4.04 5.87 2.18
N VAL A 10 3.12 4.95 1.94
CA VAL A 10 3.26 3.54 2.33
C VAL A 10 3.64 2.70 1.11
N GLY A 11 4.73 1.93 1.24
CA GLY A 11 5.18 0.97 0.23
C GLY A 11 5.13 -0.48 0.73
N ALA A 12 5.52 -1.41 -0.15
CA ALA A 12 5.31 -2.84 0.06
C ALA A 12 6.08 -3.39 1.27
N GLY A 13 7.17 -2.73 1.70
CA GLY A 13 7.89 -3.10 2.91
C GLY A 13 7.06 -2.93 4.18
N ALA A 14 6.06 -2.04 4.19
CA ALA A 14 5.22 -1.80 5.35
C ALA A 14 4.17 -2.91 5.59
N GLY A 15 3.88 -3.74 4.59
CA GLY A 15 2.94 -4.86 4.71
C GLY A 15 3.57 -6.16 5.22
N VAL A 16 4.91 -6.23 5.34
CA VAL A 16 5.65 -7.48 5.61
C VAL A 16 5.25 -8.10 6.95
N ALA A 17 5.15 -7.29 8.01
CA ALA A 17 4.75 -7.74 9.34
C ALA A 17 3.33 -8.36 9.36
N TYR A 18 2.50 -8.01 8.38
CA TYR A 18 1.11 -8.46 8.23
C TYR A 18 0.94 -9.58 7.20
N GLY A 19 2.05 -10.14 6.71
CA GLY A 19 2.07 -11.26 5.77
C GLY A 19 2.01 -10.88 4.29
N PHE A 20 2.07 -9.58 3.96
CA PHE A 20 2.12 -9.11 2.58
C PHE A 20 3.55 -9.04 2.05
N PRO A 21 3.78 -9.38 0.78
CA PRO A 21 5.13 -9.45 0.22
C PRO A 21 5.68 -8.07 -0.17
N THR A 22 7.00 -7.92 -0.10
CA THR A 22 7.70 -6.83 -0.83
C THR A 22 7.54 -7.02 -2.34
N GLY A 23 7.82 -6.00 -3.16
CA GLY A 23 7.74 -6.12 -4.62
C GLY A 23 8.55 -7.29 -5.21
N ARG A 24 9.78 -7.52 -4.70
CA ARG A 24 10.60 -8.68 -5.11
C ARG A 24 9.97 -10.02 -4.71
N ARG A 25 9.37 -10.08 -3.53
CA ARG A 25 8.70 -11.30 -3.06
C ARG A 25 7.40 -11.53 -3.82
N LEU A 26 6.66 -10.47 -4.15
CA LEU A 26 5.45 -10.53 -4.97
C LEU A 26 5.74 -11.10 -6.35
N ARG A 27 6.86 -10.70 -6.98
CA ARG A 27 7.32 -11.31 -8.23
C ARG A 27 7.44 -12.83 -8.12
N ARG A 28 8.06 -13.33 -7.04
CA ARG A 28 8.16 -14.78 -6.80
C ARG A 28 6.79 -15.40 -6.58
N ASP A 29 5.98 -14.82 -5.70
CA ASP A 29 4.65 -15.34 -5.35
C ASP A 29 3.72 -15.40 -6.58
N ILE A 30 3.82 -14.45 -7.51
CA ILE A 30 3.15 -14.48 -8.83
C ILE A 30 3.64 -15.65 -9.68
N LEU A 31 4.97 -15.79 -9.84
CA LEU A 31 5.54 -16.85 -10.68
C LEU A 31 5.22 -18.26 -10.15
N ASP A 32 5.18 -18.41 -8.83
CA ASP A 32 4.84 -19.67 -8.15
C ASP A 32 3.34 -20.01 -8.30
N ARG A 33 2.48 -19.02 -8.57
CA ARG A 33 1.02 -19.17 -8.62
C ARG A 33 0.41 -18.98 -10.00
N ILE A 34 1.19 -18.66 -11.03
CA ILE A 34 0.66 -18.23 -12.33
C ILE A 34 -0.28 -19.25 -13.00
N GLU A 35 -0.01 -20.55 -12.83
CA GLU A 35 -0.87 -21.61 -13.39
C GLU A 35 -2.26 -21.65 -12.72
N SER A 36 -2.41 -21.09 -11.51
CA SER A 36 -3.70 -20.98 -10.81
C SER A 36 -4.69 -20.11 -11.58
N LEU A 37 -4.20 -19.19 -12.44
CA LEU A 37 -5.06 -18.43 -13.35
C LEU A 37 -5.82 -19.34 -14.31
N SER A 38 -5.16 -20.41 -14.78
CA SER A 38 -5.82 -21.39 -15.62
C SER A 38 -6.78 -22.27 -14.82
N SER A 39 -6.38 -22.69 -13.61
CA SER A 39 -7.28 -23.44 -12.71
C SER A 39 -8.54 -22.65 -12.34
N ALA A 40 -8.43 -21.31 -12.23
CA ALA A 40 -9.55 -20.41 -12.01
C ALA A 40 -10.34 -20.08 -13.28
N GLY A 41 -9.95 -20.58 -14.46
CA GLY A 41 -10.64 -20.33 -15.72
C GLY A 41 -10.46 -18.91 -16.29
N ILE A 42 -9.41 -18.18 -15.87
CA ILE A 42 -9.13 -16.83 -16.36
C ILE A 42 -8.50 -16.85 -17.75
N VAL A 43 -7.54 -17.75 -17.97
CA VAL A 43 -6.83 -17.96 -19.24
C VAL A 43 -6.50 -19.44 -19.45
N SER A 44 -6.04 -19.82 -20.64
CA SER A 44 -5.48 -21.15 -20.86
C SER A 44 -4.17 -21.35 -20.07
N LEU A 45 -3.80 -22.61 -19.84
CA LEU A 45 -2.52 -22.96 -19.20
C LEU A 45 -1.32 -22.49 -20.02
N GLU A 46 -1.45 -22.49 -21.35
CA GLU A 46 -0.41 -22.00 -22.26
C GLU A 46 -0.19 -20.49 -22.10
N GLU A 47 -1.26 -19.69 -22.10
CA GLU A 47 -1.19 -18.24 -21.87
C GLU A 47 -0.60 -17.90 -20.50
N ALA A 48 -1.03 -18.59 -19.44
CA ALA A 48 -0.49 -18.41 -18.10
C ALA A 48 1.02 -18.70 -18.06
N ARG A 49 1.47 -19.78 -18.70
CA ARG A 49 2.89 -20.14 -18.79
C ARG A 49 3.69 -19.14 -19.63
N ALA A 50 3.12 -18.65 -20.73
CA ALA A 50 3.76 -17.65 -21.58
C ALA A 50 3.99 -16.34 -20.81
N PHE A 51 2.97 -15.86 -20.07
CA PHE A 51 3.11 -14.71 -19.18
C PHE A 51 4.19 -14.96 -18.12
N GLY A 52 4.13 -16.11 -17.42
CA GLY A 52 5.12 -16.46 -16.40
C GLY A 52 6.54 -16.53 -16.93
N ALA A 53 6.74 -17.08 -18.13
CA ALA A 53 8.03 -17.13 -18.80
C ALA A 53 8.55 -15.73 -19.16
N ALA A 54 7.69 -14.88 -19.72
CA ALA A 54 8.03 -13.49 -20.05
C ALA A 54 8.41 -12.69 -18.80
N PHE A 55 7.62 -12.78 -17.73
CA PHE A 55 7.90 -12.06 -16.48
C PHE A 55 9.14 -12.59 -15.75
N ARG A 56 9.39 -13.92 -15.81
CA ARG A 56 10.60 -14.51 -15.24
C ARG A 56 11.86 -14.02 -15.94
N GLN A 57 11.81 -13.86 -17.26
CA GLN A 57 12.95 -13.55 -18.12
C GLN A 57 13.10 -12.05 -18.44
N SER A 58 12.21 -11.19 -17.93
CA SER A 58 12.23 -9.75 -18.25
C SER A 58 13.36 -8.97 -17.61
N GLY A 59 13.99 -9.49 -16.55
CA GLY A 59 14.97 -8.77 -15.73
C GLY A 59 14.36 -7.74 -14.77
N CYS A 60 13.04 -7.47 -14.85
CA CYS A 60 12.34 -6.56 -13.96
C CYS A 60 12.28 -7.11 -12.52
N ILE A 61 12.37 -6.22 -11.54
CA ILE A 61 12.40 -6.58 -10.11
C ILE A 61 10.99 -6.63 -9.49
N SER A 62 10.02 -5.97 -10.12
CA SER A 62 8.61 -5.94 -9.70
C SER A 62 7.67 -6.17 -10.88
N ILE A 63 6.41 -6.50 -10.56
CA ILE A 63 5.35 -6.63 -11.55
C ILE A 63 5.02 -5.28 -12.20
N ASP A 64 5.08 -4.20 -11.43
CA ASP A 64 4.80 -2.84 -11.88
C ASP A 64 5.77 -2.38 -12.99
N GLU A 65 7.06 -2.61 -12.79
CA GLU A 65 8.12 -2.31 -13.78
C GLU A 65 7.95 -3.16 -15.05
N PHE A 66 7.55 -4.42 -14.88
CA PHE A 66 7.31 -5.32 -16.02
C PHE A 66 6.10 -4.86 -16.85
N LEU A 67 4.97 -4.55 -16.21
CA LEU A 67 3.76 -4.09 -16.88
C LEU A 67 3.92 -2.67 -17.45
N GLN A 68 4.88 -1.89 -16.93
CA GLN A 68 5.31 -0.65 -17.58
C GLN A 68 5.89 -0.93 -18.99
N SER A 69 6.66 -1.99 -19.17
CA SER A 69 7.23 -2.28 -20.50
C SER A 69 6.31 -3.12 -21.39
N ARG A 70 5.28 -3.75 -20.82
CA ARG A 70 4.42 -4.76 -21.47
C ARG A 70 2.94 -4.49 -21.23
N THR A 71 2.47 -3.37 -21.76
CA THR A 71 1.07 -2.92 -21.62
C THR A 71 0.05 -3.90 -22.19
N ASP A 72 0.46 -4.71 -23.17
CA ASP A 72 -0.32 -5.82 -23.74
C ASP A 72 -0.69 -6.88 -22.69
N LEU A 73 0.04 -6.94 -21.58
CA LEU A 73 -0.16 -7.92 -20.50
C LEU A 73 -0.83 -7.31 -19.26
N ASN A 74 -1.30 -6.06 -19.32
CA ASN A 74 -1.87 -5.35 -18.18
C ASN A 74 -3.01 -6.11 -17.50
N GLU A 75 -4.02 -6.54 -18.26
CA GLU A 75 -5.16 -7.27 -17.72
C GLU A 75 -4.74 -8.57 -17.03
N LEU A 76 -3.89 -9.38 -17.69
CA LEU A 76 -3.38 -10.62 -17.11
C LEU A 76 -2.50 -10.36 -15.87
N GLY A 77 -1.77 -9.25 -15.87
CA GLY A 77 -0.98 -8.77 -14.74
C GLY A 77 -1.82 -8.46 -13.51
N LYS A 78 -2.98 -7.81 -13.67
CA LYS A 78 -3.92 -7.56 -12.56
C LYS A 78 -4.42 -8.85 -11.94
N PHE A 79 -4.79 -9.83 -12.76
CA PHE A 79 -5.19 -11.15 -12.27
C PHE A 79 -4.05 -11.87 -11.55
N ALA A 80 -2.82 -11.76 -12.06
CA ALA A 80 -1.63 -12.34 -11.43
C ALA A 80 -1.38 -11.71 -10.04
N ILE A 81 -1.49 -10.39 -9.92
CA ILE A 81 -1.41 -9.66 -8.64
C ILE A 81 -2.48 -10.15 -7.67
N ALA A 82 -3.75 -10.18 -8.10
CA ALA A 82 -4.87 -10.63 -7.28
C ALA A 82 -4.68 -12.07 -6.79
N THR A 83 -4.23 -12.97 -7.67
CA THR A 83 -3.98 -14.39 -7.35
C THR A 83 -2.88 -14.57 -6.31
N ALA A 84 -1.86 -13.69 -6.32
CA ALA A 84 -0.75 -13.75 -5.37
C ALA A 84 -1.09 -13.11 -4.02
N LEU A 85 -1.86 -12.02 -4.01
CA LEU A 85 -2.12 -11.22 -2.81
C LEU A 85 -3.39 -11.59 -2.05
N MET A 86 -4.48 -11.96 -2.73
CA MET A 86 -5.73 -12.33 -2.04
C MET A 86 -5.53 -13.44 -0.98
N PRO A 87 -4.73 -14.50 -1.21
CA PRO A 87 -4.46 -15.51 -0.19
C PRO A 87 -3.76 -14.99 1.08
N LYS A 88 -3.24 -13.76 1.05
CA LYS A 88 -2.56 -13.10 2.18
C LYS A 88 -3.52 -12.31 3.07
N GLU A 89 -4.77 -12.09 2.64
CA GLU A 89 -5.81 -11.44 3.45
C GLU A 89 -6.31 -12.39 4.55
N VAL A 90 -5.47 -12.61 5.54
CA VAL A 90 -5.71 -13.47 6.71
C VAL A 90 -5.91 -12.58 7.92
N HIS A 91 -7.14 -12.50 8.42
CA HIS A 91 -7.51 -11.61 9.52
C HIS A 91 -6.63 -11.78 10.77
N GLY A 92 -6.23 -13.03 11.09
CA GLY A 92 -5.35 -13.31 12.23
C GLY A 92 -3.96 -12.68 12.14
N ASN A 93 -3.45 -12.38 10.93
CA ASN A 93 -2.16 -11.70 10.79
C ASN A 93 -2.22 -10.22 11.18
N LEU A 94 -3.40 -9.59 11.12
CA LEU A 94 -3.57 -8.17 11.45
C LEU A 94 -3.47 -7.91 12.96
N PHE A 95 -3.82 -8.89 13.77
CA PHE A 95 -3.87 -8.83 15.23
C PHE A 95 -3.01 -9.92 15.86
N ASN A 96 -1.88 -10.22 15.23
CA ASN A 96 -0.95 -11.24 15.70
C ASN A 96 -0.28 -10.78 17.00
N VAL A 97 -0.70 -11.35 18.13
CA VAL A 97 -0.19 -11.01 19.47
C VAL A 97 1.27 -11.42 19.69
N ASP A 98 1.80 -12.32 18.85
CA ASP A 98 3.20 -12.75 18.91
C ASP A 98 4.13 -11.88 18.05
N LEU A 99 3.58 -10.91 17.31
CA LEU A 99 4.38 -9.96 16.52
C LEU A 99 5.11 -9.00 17.47
N ASP A 100 6.40 -8.75 17.20
CA ASP A 100 7.17 -7.77 17.98
C ASP A 100 6.52 -6.38 17.88
N ALA A 101 6.37 -5.70 19.02
CA ALA A 101 5.82 -4.36 19.08
C ALA A 101 6.63 -3.33 18.25
N GLU A 102 7.93 -3.58 18.01
CA GLU A 102 8.75 -2.78 17.10
C GLU A 102 8.43 -3.00 15.61
N GLU A 103 7.73 -4.07 15.29
CA GLU A 103 7.28 -4.41 13.93
C GLU A 103 5.80 -4.08 13.71
N HIS A 104 4.99 -4.02 14.78
CA HIS A 104 3.55 -3.80 14.73
C HIS A 104 3.14 -2.33 14.55
N TRP A 105 3.55 -1.69 13.45
CA TRP A 105 3.27 -0.26 13.25
C TRP A 105 1.79 0.13 13.09
N TYR A 106 0.90 -0.79 12.68
CA TYR A 106 -0.55 -0.55 12.71
C TYR A 106 -1.07 -0.29 14.12
N GLU A 107 -0.58 -1.04 15.10
CA GLU A 107 -0.94 -0.86 16.51
C GLU A 107 -0.38 0.45 17.04
N TYR A 108 0.91 0.71 16.76
CA TYR A 108 1.54 1.96 17.16
C TYR A 108 0.80 3.17 16.58
N LEU A 109 0.46 3.15 15.29
CA LEU A 109 -0.30 4.22 14.64
C LEU A 109 -1.67 4.40 15.31
N PHE A 110 -2.43 3.31 15.48
CA PHE A 110 -3.75 3.37 16.10
C PHE A 110 -3.73 3.90 17.54
N GLN A 111 -2.68 3.60 18.31
CA GLN A 111 -2.48 4.17 19.65
C GLN A 111 -2.21 5.69 19.64
N LYS A 112 -1.60 6.21 18.57
CA LYS A 112 -1.37 7.66 18.38
C LYS A 112 -2.61 8.40 17.87
N MET A 113 -3.51 7.70 17.20
CA MET A 113 -4.80 8.23 16.79
C MET A 113 -5.69 8.55 18.01
N SER A 114 -6.91 9.03 17.78
CA SER A 114 -7.75 9.57 18.87
C SER A 114 -8.06 8.52 19.95
N SER A 115 -8.08 8.96 21.21
CA SER A 115 -8.57 8.19 22.35
C SER A 115 -10.08 8.05 22.34
N ASP A 116 -10.79 8.93 21.63
CA ASP A 116 -12.24 9.02 21.59
C ASP A 116 -12.78 8.73 20.18
N PHE A 117 -13.90 8.01 20.12
CA PHE A 117 -14.50 7.57 18.87
C PHE A 117 -14.95 8.73 17.99
N GLU A 118 -15.57 9.75 18.58
CA GLU A 118 -16.14 10.88 17.82
C GLU A 118 -15.06 11.74 17.17
N ASP A 119 -13.90 11.83 17.82
CA ASP A 119 -12.74 12.59 17.37
C ASP A 119 -11.81 11.77 16.47
N PHE A 120 -12.08 10.48 16.25
CA PHE A 120 -11.21 9.63 15.44
C PHE A 120 -11.08 10.14 14.00
N GLY A 121 -12.16 10.64 13.42
CA GLY A 121 -12.11 11.26 12.09
C GLY A 121 -11.45 12.64 12.04
N LEU A 122 -11.04 13.22 13.17
CA LEU A 122 -10.42 14.56 13.23
C LEU A 122 -8.89 14.53 13.16
N ASN A 123 -8.28 13.34 13.16
CA ASN A 123 -6.83 13.18 12.99
C ASN A 123 -6.38 13.89 11.70
N GLN A 124 -5.35 14.74 11.79
CA GLN A 124 -4.73 15.40 10.65
C GLN A 124 -3.79 14.43 9.91
N LEU A 125 -4.31 13.28 9.53
CA LEU A 125 -3.58 12.17 8.93
C LEU A 125 -4.12 11.87 7.52
N GLY A 126 -3.24 11.93 6.54
CA GLY A 126 -3.49 11.40 5.20
C GLY A 126 -2.55 10.24 4.88
N ILE A 127 -3.01 9.31 4.05
CA ILE A 127 -2.25 8.13 3.67
C ILE A 127 -2.26 8.00 2.15
N VAL A 128 -1.08 7.88 1.55
CA VAL A 128 -0.91 7.53 0.15
C VAL A 128 -0.18 6.21 0.08
N THR A 129 -0.88 5.15 -0.29
CA THR A 129 -0.31 3.80 -0.35
C THR A 129 -0.08 3.39 -1.79
N PHE A 130 1.05 2.72 -2.01
CA PHE A 130 1.42 2.06 -3.25
C PHE A 130 1.13 0.55 -3.19
N ASN A 131 0.57 0.08 -2.08
CA ASN A 131 0.21 -1.32 -1.90
C ASN A 131 -1.19 -1.57 -2.45
N TYR A 132 -1.37 -2.76 -3.02
CA TYR A 132 -2.66 -3.23 -3.51
C TYR A 132 -3.54 -3.80 -2.40
N ASP A 133 -2.93 -4.22 -1.29
CA ASP A 133 -3.66 -4.76 -0.16
C ASP A 133 -4.43 -3.69 0.61
N ARG A 134 -5.37 -4.14 1.45
CA ARG A 134 -6.33 -3.32 2.17
C ARG A 134 -6.22 -3.54 3.68
N SER A 135 -5.02 -3.96 4.10
CA SER A 135 -4.81 -4.52 5.43
C SER A 135 -4.82 -3.45 6.52
N LEU A 136 -4.35 -2.24 6.22
CA LEU A 136 -4.41 -1.11 7.13
C LEU A 136 -5.86 -0.68 7.38
N GLU A 137 -6.65 -0.52 6.32
CA GLU A 137 -8.06 -0.15 6.37
C GLU A 137 -8.84 -1.18 7.18
N GLN A 138 -8.63 -2.46 6.89
CA GLN A 138 -9.28 -3.54 7.62
C GLN A 138 -8.86 -3.57 9.10
N TYR A 139 -7.57 -3.35 9.39
CA TYR A 139 -7.07 -3.26 10.76
C TYR A 139 -7.75 -2.12 11.52
N LEU A 140 -7.72 -0.90 10.96
CA LEU A 140 -8.29 0.29 11.59
C LEU A 140 -9.80 0.12 11.83
N HIS A 141 -10.52 -0.43 10.85
CA HIS A 141 -11.96 -0.68 10.96
C HIS A 141 -12.28 -1.66 12.09
N THR A 142 -11.56 -2.77 12.11
CA THR A 142 -11.73 -3.80 13.13
C THR A 142 -11.35 -3.28 14.51
N ALA A 143 -10.23 -2.55 14.63
CA ALA A 143 -9.76 -1.98 15.88
C ALA A 143 -10.73 -0.92 16.43
N LEU A 144 -11.31 -0.07 15.57
CA LEU A 144 -12.34 0.89 15.95
C LEU A 144 -13.60 0.22 16.50
N CYS A 145 -14.13 -0.78 15.80
CA CYS A 145 -15.32 -1.49 16.24
C CYS A 145 -15.12 -2.08 17.64
N ASN A 146 -13.97 -2.73 17.87
CA ASN A 146 -13.69 -3.45 19.11
C ASN A 146 -13.26 -2.54 20.27
N LYS A 147 -12.47 -1.48 20.01
CA LYS A 147 -12.03 -0.55 21.07
C LYS A 147 -13.20 0.25 21.65
N PHE A 148 -14.15 0.65 20.81
CA PHE A 148 -15.22 1.58 21.17
C PHE A 148 -16.60 0.95 21.28
N ASP A 149 -16.73 -0.37 21.05
CA ASP A 149 -18.00 -1.08 20.98
C ASP A 149 -18.99 -0.38 20.04
N ARG A 150 -18.57 -0.23 18.78
CA ARG A 150 -19.32 0.47 17.73
C ARG A 150 -19.63 -0.45 16.57
N SER A 151 -20.75 -0.17 15.90
CA SER A 151 -21.15 -0.97 14.75
C SER A 151 -20.18 -0.78 13.57
N PRO A 152 -20.07 -1.76 12.66
CA PRO A 152 -19.27 -1.64 11.44
C PRO A 152 -19.59 -0.39 10.61
N VAL A 153 -20.84 0.07 10.61
CA VAL A 153 -21.29 1.25 9.87
C VAL A 153 -20.79 2.53 10.53
N GLU A 154 -20.83 2.61 11.86
CA GLU A 154 -20.32 3.78 12.58
C GLU A 154 -18.79 3.90 12.43
N ALA A 155 -18.06 2.79 12.56
CA ALA A 155 -16.62 2.77 12.36
C ALA A 155 -16.22 3.17 10.93
N ALA A 156 -16.96 2.69 9.92
CA ALA A 156 -16.75 3.09 8.53
C ALA A 156 -16.89 4.61 8.33
N LYS A 157 -17.92 5.24 8.91
CA LYS A 157 -18.11 6.71 8.84
C LYS A 157 -16.96 7.51 9.45
N GLN A 158 -16.30 6.98 10.48
CA GLN A 158 -15.12 7.63 11.05
C GLN A 158 -13.89 7.45 10.15
N LEU A 159 -13.74 6.29 9.52
CA LEU A 159 -12.63 6.01 8.60
C LEU A 159 -12.76 6.72 7.26
N GLU A 160 -13.96 6.93 6.74
CA GLU A 160 -14.22 7.68 5.51
C GLU A 160 -13.72 9.13 5.59
N LYS A 161 -13.58 9.67 6.80
CA LYS A 161 -13.00 11.00 7.03
C LYS A 161 -11.47 11.01 6.86
N LEU A 162 -10.82 9.86 6.95
CA LEU A 162 -9.39 9.72 6.67
C LEU A 162 -9.17 9.65 5.16
N ASN A 163 -8.20 10.40 4.67
CA ASN A 163 -7.88 10.41 3.25
C ASN A 163 -6.85 9.31 2.95
N ILE A 164 -7.32 8.12 2.57
CA ILE A 164 -6.47 6.99 2.15
C ILE A 164 -6.55 6.81 0.64
N VAL A 165 -5.42 7.01 -0.05
CA VAL A 165 -5.33 6.99 -1.51
C VAL A 165 -4.42 5.85 -1.97
N HIS A 166 -4.98 4.88 -2.70
CA HIS A 166 -4.21 3.80 -3.33
C HIS A 166 -3.73 4.20 -4.73
N MET A 167 -2.44 4.52 -4.88
CA MET A 167 -1.85 4.99 -6.15
C MET A 167 -2.02 4.01 -7.30
N HIS A 168 -1.83 2.72 -7.03
CA HIS A 168 -2.01 1.63 -8.00
C HIS A 168 -3.36 0.94 -7.86
N GLY A 169 -4.31 1.58 -7.17
CA GLY A 169 -5.57 0.94 -6.83
C GLY A 169 -5.37 -0.23 -5.85
N GLN A 170 -6.38 -1.09 -5.73
CA GLN A 170 -6.46 -2.06 -4.64
C GLN A 170 -7.17 -3.34 -5.05
N LEU A 171 -7.13 -4.35 -4.19
CA LEU A 171 -7.79 -5.65 -4.37
C LEU A 171 -9.31 -5.57 -4.14
N GLY A 172 -10.00 -4.61 -4.77
CA GLY A 172 -11.44 -4.34 -4.61
C GLY A 172 -11.79 -3.58 -3.33
N TYR A 173 -12.93 -2.92 -3.23
CA TYR A 173 -13.34 -2.26 -1.97
C TYR A 173 -13.71 -3.26 -0.87
N LEU A 174 -13.51 -2.90 0.40
CA LEU A 174 -14.00 -3.65 1.55
C LEU A 174 -15.53 -3.55 1.64
N ASP A 175 -16.16 -4.56 2.26
CA ASP A 175 -17.62 -4.68 2.39
C ASP A 175 -18.28 -3.50 3.12
N TRP A 176 -17.54 -2.88 4.04
CA TRP A 176 -17.98 -1.70 4.77
C TRP A 176 -17.77 -0.38 4.01
N GLN A 177 -17.05 -0.36 2.88
CA GLN A 177 -16.89 0.80 2.00
C GLN A 177 -18.07 0.94 1.02
N ARG A 178 -19.29 0.93 1.55
CA ARG A 178 -20.55 0.68 0.84
C ARG A 178 -20.88 1.66 -0.30
N GLU A 179 -20.25 2.82 -0.33
CA GLU A 179 -20.49 3.87 -1.33
C GLU A 179 -19.53 3.83 -2.54
N ALA A 180 -18.57 2.90 -2.56
CA ALA A 180 -17.55 2.85 -3.59
C ALA A 180 -18.05 2.21 -4.91
N ASP A 181 -17.87 0.89 -5.08
CA ASP A 181 -18.37 0.16 -6.26
C ASP A 181 -18.72 -1.30 -5.89
N VAL A 182 -20.02 -1.61 -5.89
CA VAL A 182 -20.54 -2.97 -5.61
C VAL A 182 -19.92 -4.03 -6.54
N ALA A 183 -19.52 -3.64 -7.76
CA ALA A 183 -18.96 -4.54 -8.74
C ALA A 183 -17.53 -4.99 -8.41
N SER A 184 -16.84 -4.31 -7.48
CA SER A 184 -15.51 -4.63 -6.96
C SER A 184 -15.48 -4.88 -5.44
N THR A 185 -16.58 -4.63 -4.70
CA THR A 185 -16.68 -4.86 -3.25
C THR A 185 -16.59 -6.34 -2.83
N ARG A 186 -15.66 -6.66 -1.94
CA ARG A 186 -15.51 -7.99 -1.34
C ARG A 186 -14.94 -7.96 0.08
N ASP A 187 -15.30 -8.98 0.84
CA ASP A 187 -14.78 -9.24 2.18
C ASP A 187 -13.24 -9.32 2.20
N TYR A 188 -12.65 -9.02 3.35
CA TYR A 188 -11.24 -9.28 3.62
C TYR A 188 -11.03 -10.75 3.93
N LYS A 189 -10.67 -11.56 2.92
CA LYS A 189 -10.49 -13.01 3.07
C LYS A 189 -9.60 -13.63 2.00
N ALA A 190 -8.96 -14.74 2.37
CA ALA A 190 -8.15 -15.56 1.49
C ALA A 190 -9.00 -16.45 0.54
N ASP A 191 -9.62 -15.86 -0.49
CA ASP A 191 -10.55 -16.58 -1.40
C ASP A 191 -10.20 -16.55 -2.90
N ALA A 192 -8.92 -16.58 -3.23
CA ALA A 192 -8.41 -16.49 -4.62
C ALA A 192 -8.75 -17.68 -5.55
N ALA A 193 -9.48 -18.70 -5.08
CA ALA A 193 -9.75 -19.92 -5.86
C ALA A 193 -10.88 -19.76 -6.89
N LYS A 194 -11.74 -18.74 -6.75
CA LYS A 194 -12.93 -18.56 -7.60
C LYS A 194 -12.68 -17.47 -8.64
N GLN A 195 -12.98 -17.78 -9.90
CA GLN A 195 -12.90 -16.83 -11.03
C GLN A 195 -13.57 -15.48 -10.70
N ALA A 196 -14.80 -15.52 -10.21
CA ALA A 196 -15.57 -14.33 -9.88
C ALA A 196 -14.90 -13.46 -8.81
N ALA A 197 -14.20 -14.07 -7.84
CA ALA A 197 -13.47 -13.35 -6.80
C ALA A 197 -12.23 -12.65 -7.37
N LEU A 198 -11.48 -13.34 -8.25
CA LEU A 198 -10.34 -12.76 -8.96
C LEU A 198 -10.74 -11.60 -9.88
N VAL A 199 -11.81 -11.78 -10.66
CA VAL A 199 -12.38 -10.73 -11.52
C VAL A 199 -12.82 -9.54 -10.70
N ARG A 200 -13.40 -9.77 -9.53
CA ARG A 200 -13.82 -8.69 -8.65
C ARG A 200 -12.61 -7.92 -8.10
N ALA A 201 -11.60 -8.64 -7.62
CA ALA A 201 -10.41 -8.06 -7.03
C ALA A 201 -9.51 -7.33 -8.06
N SER A 202 -9.51 -7.78 -9.32
CA SER A 202 -8.66 -7.18 -10.36
C SER A 202 -9.18 -5.86 -10.91
N LYS A 203 -10.50 -5.58 -10.80
CA LYS A 203 -11.13 -4.37 -11.35
C LYS A 203 -10.55 -3.06 -10.84
N ASP A 204 -10.25 -3.00 -9.55
CA ASP A 204 -9.74 -1.78 -8.92
C ASP A 204 -8.22 -1.69 -8.92
N ILE A 205 -7.51 -2.67 -9.50
CA ILE A 205 -6.06 -2.63 -9.68
C ILE A 205 -5.77 -1.73 -10.89
N ALA A 206 -5.04 -0.65 -10.67
CA ALA A 206 -4.55 0.25 -11.70
C ALA A 206 -3.05 0.00 -11.92
N VAL A 207 -2.71 -0.49 -13.11
CA VAL A 207 -1.31 -0.74 -13.50
C VAL A 207 -0.68 0.53 -14.06
N ILE A 208 0.65 0.63 -14.00
CA ILE A 208 1.44 1.87 -14.21
C ILE A 208 1.08 2.66 -15.49
N HIS A 209 0.65 2.00 -16.56
CA HIS A 209 0.28 2.62 -17.84
C HIS A 209 -1.19 2.94 -18.03
N GLU A 210 -2.07 2.44 -17.16
CA GLU A 210 -3.39 3.02 -17.07
C GLU A 210 -3.21 4.42 -16.51
N GLU A 211 -3.79 5.42 -17.16
CA GLU A 211 -3.79 6.76 -16.60
C GLU A 211 -4.33 6.65 -15.18
N ILE A 212 -3.43 6.84 -14.18
CA ILE A 212 -3.87 7.02 -12.80
C ILE A 212 -4.93 8.10 -12.90
N PRO A 213 -6.19 7.82 -12.53
CA PRO A 213 -7.26 8.77 -12.75
C PRO A 213 -6.82 10.13 -12.20
N GLU A 214 -6.94 11.20 -12.99
CA GLU A 214 -6.40 12.51 -12.61
C GLU A 214 -6.88 12.93 -11.21
N ALA A 215 -8.13 12.60 -10.89
CA ALA A 215 -8.72 12.78 -9.56
C ALA A 215 -7.92 12.08 -8.44
N ARG A 216 -7.46 10.84 -8.65
CA ARG A 216 -6.67 10.07 -7.69
C ARG A 216 -5.27 10.65 -7.53
N LEU A 217 -4.61 10.99 -8.63
CA LEU A 217 -3.29 11.64 -8.58
C LEU A 217 -3.38 12.98 -7.84
N LYS A 218 -4.41 13.79 -8.17
CA LYS A 218 -4.68 15.07 -7.49
C LYS A 218 -4.95 14.87 -6.00
N ALA A 219 -5.73 13.86 -5.62
CA ALA A 219 -5.99 13.53 -4.22
C ALA A 219 -4.70 13.16 -3.47
N ALA A 220 -3.88 12.28 -4.04
CA ALA A 220 -2.59 11.89 -3.47
C ALA A 220 -1.64 13.08 -3.30
N LEU A 221 -1.52 13.92 -4.34
CA LEU A 221 -0.71 15.13 -4.28
C LEU A 221 -1.22 16.12 -3.23
N SER A 222 -2.55 16.28 -3.12
CA SER A 222 -3.16 17.11 -2.08
C SER A 222 -2.80 16.61 -0.69
N VAL A 223 -2.81 15.29 -0.44
CA VAL A 223 -2.42 14.71 0.85
C VAL A 223 -0.96 15.04 1.18
N VAL A 224 -0.05 14.72 0.27
CA VAL A 224 1.39 14.80 0.61
C VAL A 224 1.93 16.23 0.60
N HIS A 225 1.47 17.10 -0.30
CA HIS A 225 1.97 18.49 -0.41
C HIS A 225 1.35 19.46 0.60
N SER A 226 0.21 19.11 1.21
CA SER A 226 -0.41 19.91 2.29
C SER A 226 0.06 19.52 3.69
N ALA A 227 0.70 18.36 3.83
CA ALA A 227 1.23 17.90 5.10
C ALA A 227 2.38 18.78 5.59
N GLU A 228 2.56 18.87 6.91
CA GLU A 228 3.76 19.42 7.53
C GLU A 228 4.87 18.39 7.66
N THR A 229 4.52 17.11 7.76
CA THR A 229 5.47 15.99 7.84
C THR A 229 5.02 14.86 6.94
N VAL A 230 5.94 14.28 6.17
CA VAL A 230 5.67 13.13 5.31
C VAL A 230 6.61 12.00 5.66
N PHE A 231 6.05 10.86 6.04
CA PHE A 231 6.78 9.64 6.32
C PHE A 231 6.72 8.67 5.14
N PHE A 232 7.87 8.28 4.58
CA PHE A 232 7.99 7.18 3.64
C PHE A 232 8.25 5.87 4.39
N LEU A 233 7.31 4.93 4.32
CA LEU A 233 7.28 3.73 5.15
C LEU A 233 7.39 2.48 4.29
N GLY A 234 8.46 1.70 4.47
CA GLY A 234 8.70 0.49 3.68
C GLY A 234 8.70 0.75 2.17
N PHE A 235 9.14 1.95 1.77
CA PHE A 235 9.01 2.45 0.41
C PHE A 235 10.28 2.22 -0.41
N GLY A 236 10.13 1.82 -1.67
CA GLY A 236 11.26 1.44 -2.54
C GLY A 236 11.97 2.61 -3.23
N TYR A 237 11.47 3.84 -3.11
CA TYR A 237 12.02 5.05 -3.75
C TYR A 237 12.26 4.94 -5.27
N GLY A 238 11.49 4.11 -5.97
CA GLY A 238 11.60 3.96 -7.42
C GLY A 238 11.27 5.25 -8.16
N GLN A 239 12.07 5.58 -9.18
CA GLN A 239 12.03 6.86 -9.90
C GLN A 239 10.60 7.26 -10.34
N THR A 240 9.86 6.36 -10.99
CA THR A 240 8.50 6.64 -11.46
C THR A 240 7.53 7.01 -10.33
N ASN A 241 7.68 6.42 -9.14
CA ASN A 241 6.82 6.75 -8.00
C ASN A 241 7.23 8.09 -7.36
N MET A 242 8.53 8.40 -7.34
CA MET A 242 9.03 9.71 -6.90
C MET A 242 8.55 10.84 -7.82
N GLU A 243 8.54 10.61 -9.13
CA GLU A 243 8.02 11.53 -10.14
C GLU A 243 6.51 11.74 -9.97
N ARG A 244 5.73 10.68 -9.77
CA ARG A 244 4.28 10.75 -9.51
C ARG A 244 3.93 11.57 -8.26
N LEU A 245 4.71 11.43 -7.19
CA LEU A 245 4.53 12.21 -5.96
C LEU A 245 5.04 13.66 -6.10
N ARG A 246 5.69 13.99 -7.22
CA ARG A 246 6.29 15.30 -7.49
C ARG A 246 7.22 15.73 -6.35
N VAL A 247 8.10 14.82 -5.93
CA VAL A 247 8.95 15.05 -4.75
C VAL A 247 9.84 16.30 -4.90
N ARG A 248 10.20 16.65 -6.13
CA ARG A 248 10.96 17.87 -6.45
C ARG A 248 10.22 19.17 -6.10
N GLU A 249 8.88 19.13 -6.03
CA GLU A 249 8.03 20.30 -5.77
C GLU A 249 7.80 20.56 -4.27
N PHE A 250 8.30 19.69 -3.37
CA PHE A 250 8.13 19.87 -1.93
C PHE A 250 8.84 21.12 -1.41
N ARG A 251 8.19 21.77 -0.44
CA ARG A 251 8.63 23.06 0.12
C ARG A 251 9.99 22.96 0.81
N SER A 252 10.18 21.95 1.65
CA SER A 252 11.38 21.78 2.46
C SER A 252 11.77 20.31 2.57
N PRO A 253 13.08 19.97 2.51
CA PRO A 253 13.56 18.61 2.72
C PRO A 253 13.32 18.07 4.13
N GLU A 254 13.26 18.93 5.14
CA GLU A 254 13.06 18.56 6.55
C GLU A 254 11.66 17.96 6.81
N GLN A 255 10.71 18.20 5.90
CA GLN A 255 9.38 17.60 5.90
C GLN A 255 9.41 16.11 5.55
N LEU A 256 10.43 15.63 4.82
CA LEU A 256 10.46 14.30 4.23
C LEU A 256 11.36 13.37 5.03
N ILE A 257 10.77 12.37 5.68
CA ILE A 257 11.45 11.42 6.55
C ILE A 257 11.08 10.02 6.06
N GLY A 258 12.00 9.05 6.09
CA GLY A 258 11.60 7.70 5.72
C GLY A 258 12.51 6.57 6.15
N THR A 259 11.97 5.36 6.10
CA THR A 259 12.72 4.13 6.26
C THR A 259 13.47 3.80 4.97
N ALA A 260 14.72 3.42 5.08
CA ALA A 260 15.60 2.98 4.00
C ALA A 260 16.30 1.67 4.38
N TYR A 261 15.53 0.75 4.97
CA TYR A 261 16.02 -0.52 5.50
C TYR A 261 16.80 -1.31 4.45
N GLY A 262 18.05 -1.62 4.76
CA GLY A 262 18.93 -2.39 3.87
C GLY A 262 19.48 -1.64 2.66
N LEU A 263 19.16 -0.35 2.47
CA LEU A 263 19.79 0.47 1.44
C LEU A 263 21.15 0.98 1.91
N THR A 264 22.17 0.83 1.09
CA THR A 264 23.51 1.39 1.34
C THR A 264 23.50 2.93 1.28
N LEU A 265 24.50 3.57 1.88
CA LEU A 265 24.69 5.03 1.77
C LEU A 265 24.81 5.49 0.31
N ARG A 266 25.39 4.67 -0.57
CA ARG A 266 25.51 4.98 -2.00
C ARG A 266 24.14 5.00 -2.70
N GLU A 267 23.29 4.03 -2.40
CA GLU A 267 21.92 3.95 -2.94
C GLU A 267 21.06 5.10 -2.43
N ARG A 268 21.11 5.40 -1.12
CA ARG A 268 20.45 6.56 -0.53
C ARG A 268 20.92 7.87 -1.17
N GLY A 269 22.23 8.03 -1.37
CA GLY A 269 22.78 9.18 -2.08
C GLY A 269 22.30 9.29 -3.54
N ALA A 270 22.12 8.15 -4.23
CA ALA A 270 21.59 8.14 -5.60
C ALA A 270 20.11 8.56 -5.64
N ILE A 271 19.29 8.05 -4.71
CA ILE A 271 17.89 8.46 -4.54
C ILE A 271 17.82 9.96 -4.26
N SER A 272 18.60 10.45 -3.30
CA SER A 272 18.64 11.87 -2.93
C SER A 272 18.94 12.76 -4.13
N ARG A 273 19.97 12.43 -4.92
CA ARG A 273 20.31 13.18 -6.15
C ARG A 273 19.23 13.11 -7.23
N SER A 274 18.52 11.98 -7.36
CA SER A 274 17.44 11.85 -8.37
C SER A 274 16.25 12.78 -8.10
N VAL A 275 16.11 13.29 -6.87
CA VAL A 275 15.04 14.22 -6.47
C VAL A 275 15.58 15.57 -6.02
N ASP A 276 16.73 15.99 -6.56
CA ASP A 276 17.36 17.29 -6.28
C ASP A 276 17.55 17.54 -4.78
N GLU A 277 17.97 16.49 -4.06
CA GLU A 277 18.22 16.47 -2.62
C GLU A 277 17.02 16.83 -1.74
N LYS A 278 15.80 16.83 -2.31
CA LYS A 278 14.56 17.04 -1.55
C LYS A 278 14.31 15.97 -0.51
N ILE A 279 14.77 14.75 -0.74
CA ILE A 279 14.93 13.76 0.33
C ILE A 279 16.41 13.62 0.59
N ARG A 280 16.88 14.17 1.71
CA ARG A 280 18.29 14.13 2.06
C ARG A 280 18.69 12.73 2.54
N THR A 281 19.96 12.39 2.35
CA THR A 281 20.49 11.07 2.74
C THR A 281 20.40 10.83 4.25
N ASP A 282 20.54 11.88 5.06
CA ASP A 282 20.40 11.85 6.52
C ASP A 282 18.93 11.75 6.99
N MET A 283 17.96 11.91 6.10
CA MET A 283 16.53 11.73 6.38
C MET A 283 15.99 10.35 5.97
N MET A 284 16.87 9.47 5.49
CA MET A 284 16.60 8.09 5.10
C MET A 284 17.27 7.12 6.09
N TYR A 285 16.47 6.55 6.99
CA TYR A 285 16.94 5.82 8.16
C TYR A 285 16.93 4.31 7.96
N ASP A 286 18.00 3.63 8.36
CA ASP A 286 18.08 2.16 8.35
C ASP A 286 17.38 1.58 9.57
N CYS A 287 16.06 1.66 9.62
CA CYS A 287 15.28 1.25 10.78
C CYS A 287 13.90 0.72 10.39
N GLY A 288 13.25 0.07 11.36
CA GLY A 288 11.83 -0.27 11.28
C GLY A 288 10.93 0.97 11.38
N ILE A 289 9.66 0.79 11.03
CA ILE A 289 8.66 1.88 10.98
C ILE A 289 8.37 2.43 12.38
N VAL A 290 8.19 1.57 13.38
CA VAL A 290 7.91 2.00 14.76
C VAL A 290 9.09 2.81 15.32
N SER A 291 10.32 2.33 15.10
CA SER A 291 11.54 3.08 15.44
C SER A 291 11.58 4.44 14.75
N LEU A 292 11.18 4.54 13.47
CA LEU A 292 11.13 5.82 12.76
C LEU A 292 10.17 6.79 13.45
N PHE A 293 8.95 6.33 13.75
CA PHE A 293 7.93 7.15 14.40
C PHE A 293 8.28 7.59 15.83
N ARG A 294 9.00 6.77 16.60
CA ARG A 294 9.40 7.13 17.96
C ARG A 294 10.48 8.20 18.02
N ASN A 295 11.31 8.30 16.98
CA ASN A 295 12.45 9.21 16.93
C ASN A 295 12.15 10.54 16.20
N HIS A 296 10.95 10.69 15.63
CA HIS A 296 10.57 11.85 14.84
C HIS A 296 9.19 12.36 15.22
N ARG A 297 9.04 13.68 15.25
CA ARG A 297 7.72 14.32 15.41
C ARG A 297 6.88 14.14 14.16
N GLY A 298 5.56 14.12 14.31
CA GLY A 298 4.58 13.99 13.24
C GLY A 298 3.39 13.11 13.59
N LEU A 299 3.51 12.23 14.59
CA LEU A 299 2.37 11.49 15.14
C LEU A 299 1.98 11.98 16.54
N ASP A 300 2.49 13.15 16.92
CA ASP A 300 2.12 13.93 18.10
C ASP A 300 0.92 14.86 17.85
#